data_AF-A0A673GDD0-F1
#
_entry.id   AF-A0A673GDD0-F1
#
_cell.length_a   1.000
_cell.length_b   1.000
_cell.length_c   1.000
_cell.angle_alpha   90.00
_cell.angle_beta   90.00
_cell.angle_gamma   90.00
#
_symmetry.space_group_name_H-M   'P 1'
#
loop_
_entity.id
_entity.type
_entity.pdbx_description
1 polymer ?
#
loop_
_entity_poly.entity_id
_entity_poly.type
_entity_poly.pdbx_seq_one_letter_code
_entity_poly.pdbx_strand_id
1 'polypeptide(L)' 'MFVGGIKEDTDEEHLREYFGQFGKIDEVNIMTEKNSDKRRGFAFVTFDDHDAVDRIVSK' A
#
# COMPACT_ATOMS: atom_id res chain seq x y z
N MET A 1 -3.84 -5.67 3.04
CA MET A 1 -3.51 -4.63 4.04
C MET A 1 -4.06 -3.29 3.60
N PHE A 2 -4.67 -2.51 4.51
CA PHE A 2 -5.08 -1.12 4.25
C PHE A 2 -4.00 -0.15 4.70
N VAL A 3 -3.68 0.83 3.85
CA VAL A 3 -2.69 1.87 4.12
C VAL A 3 -3.36 3.23 3.91
N GLY A 4 -3.62 3.97 4.99
CA GLY A 4 -4.24 5.30 4.95
C GLY A 4 -3.23 6.41 5.26
N GLY A 5 -3.59 7.65 4.91
CA GLY A 5 -2.75 8.83 5.14
C GLY A 5 -1.55 8.93 4.20
N ILE A 6 -1.60 8.28 3.02
CA ILE A 6 -0.55 8.41 2.01
C ILE A 6 -0.63 9.78 1.35
N LYS A 7 0.54 10.35 1.03
CA LYS A 7 0.61 11.63 0.34
C LYS A 7 0.16 11.49 -1.12
N GLU A 8 -0.24 12.60 -1.73
CA GLU A 8 -0.68 12.61 -3.14
C GLU A 8 0.44 12.24 -4.12
N ASP A 9 1.70 12.48 -3.76
CA ASP A 9 2.88 12.09 -4.53
C ASP A 9 3.28 10.61 -4.34
N THR A 10 2.68 9.90 -3.38
CA THR A 10 2.96 8.48 -3.15
C THR A 10 2.36 7.65 -4.28
N ASP A 11 3.22 6.91 -4.98
CA ASP A 11 2.85 5.96 -6.03
C ASP A 11 3.13 4.50 -5.61
N GLU A 12 2.93 3.57 -6.55
CA GLU A 12 3.09 2.14 -6.30
C GLU A 12 4.54 1.77 -5.96
N GLU A 13 5.53 2.44 -6.56
CA GLU A 13 6.94 2.16 -6.33
C GLU A 13 7.32 2.46 -4.88
N HIS A 14 6.91 3.63 -4.36
CA HIS A 14 7.11 4.00 -2.95
C HIS A 14 6.50 2.96 -1.99
N LEU A 15 5.29 2.47 -2.30
CA LEU A 15 4.63 1.44 -1.49
C LEU A 15 5.37 0.10 -1.59
N ARG A 16 5.84 -0.29 -2.77
CA ARG A 16 6.59 -1.54 -2.95
C ARG A 16 7.94 -1.52 -2.26
N GLU A 17 8.66 -0.42 -2.33
CA GLU A 17 9.94 -0.26 -1.64
C GLU A 17 9.77 -0.34 -0.12
N TYR A 18 8.79 0.37 0.43
CA TYR A 18 8.55 0.36 1.88
C TYR A 18 8.01 -0.98 2.36
N PHE A 19 6.97 -1.52 1.71
CA PHE A 19 6.31 -2.72 2.19
C PHE A 19 7.05 -4.02 1.80
N GLY A 20 7.89 -3.97 0.76
CA GLY A 20 8.65 -5.13 0.27
C GLY A 20 9.65 -5.68 1.30
N GLN A 21 10.08 -4.86 2.26
CA GLN A 21 10.94 -5.32 3.36
C GLN A 21 10.24 -6.31 4.31
N PHE A 22 8.90 -6.33 4.32
CA PHE A 22 8.12 -7.20 5.20
C PHE A 22 7.69 -8.50 4.52
N GLY A 23 7.71 -8.54 3.19
CA GLY A 23 7.35 -9.71 2.40
C GLY A 23 7.18 -9.38 0.92
N LYS A 24 7.02 -10.42 0.11
CA LYS A 24 6.75 -10.28 -1.32
C LYS A 24 5.34 -9.73 -1.53
N ILE A 25 5.27 -8.58 -2.22
CA ILE A 25 4.02 -7.93 -2.58
C ILE A 25 3.50 -8.52 -3.88
N ASP A 26 2.25 -8.97 -3.85
CA ASP A 26 1.53 -9.46 -5.01
C ASP A 26 0.91 -8.27 -5.78
N GLU A 27 0.13 -7.44 -5.08
CA GLU A 27 -0.63 -6.36 -5.70
C GLU A 27 -0.61 -5.07 -4.86
N VAL A 28 -0.61 -3.92 -5.53
CA VAL A 28 -0.78 -2.60 -4.92
C VAL A 28 -1.90 -1.87 -5.66
N ASN A 29 -2.93 -1.47 -4.92
CA ASN A 29 -4.09 -0.76 -5.45
C ASN A 29 -4.22 0.61 -4.77
N ILE A 30 -3.76 1.66 -5.47
CA ILE A 30 -3.91 3.05 -5.03
C ILE A 30 -5.26 3.57 -5.47
N MET A 31 -6.10 3.96 -4.51
CA MET A 31 -7.44 4.46 -4.84
C MET A 31 -7.36 5.93 -5.24
N THR A 32 -7.37 6.18 -6.54
CA THR A 32 -7.49 7.52 -7.13
C THR A 32 -8.93 7.80 -7.52
N GLU A 33 -9.44 9.00 -7.22
CA GLU A 33 -10.78 9.38 -7.63
C GLU A 33 -10.81 9.63 -9.14
N LYS A 34 -11.64 8.90 -9.90
CA LYS A 34 -11.65 8.96 -11.38
C LYS A 34 -11.99 10.35 -11.98
N ASN A 35 -12.41 11.31 -11.16
CA ASN A 35 -12.85 12.64 -11.59
C ASN A 35 -12.18 13.79 -10.81
N SER A 36 -11.17 13.51 -9.99
CA SER A 36 -10.45 14.53 -9.23
C SER A 36 -8.96 14.21 -9.24
N ASP A 37 -8.12 15.22 -9.48
CA ASP A 37 -6.67 15.13 -9.28
C ASP A 37 -6.28 14.77 -7.83
N LYS A 38 -7.26 14.70 -6.91
CA LYS A 38 -7.07 14.18 -5.56
C LYS A 38 -7.04 12.65 -5.53
N ARG A 39 -5.86 12.11 -5.26
CA ARG A 39 -5.73 10.72 -4.78
C ARG A 39 -6.44 10.62 -3.42
N ARG A 40 -7.20 9.56 -3.15
CA ARG A 40 -7.99 9.45 -1.90
C ARG A 40 -7.14 9.26 -0.63
N GLY A 41 -5.82 9.44 -0.68
CA GLY A 41 -4.94 9.36 0.48
C GLY A 41 -4.90 7.98 1.12
N PHE A 42 -5.31 6.92 0.40
CA PHE A 42 -5.18 5.54 0.85
C PHE A 42 -4.91 4.57 -0.30
N ALA A 43 -4.32 3.43 0.04
CA ALA A 43 -4.02 2.32 -0.84
C ALA A 43 -4.28 0.97 -0.16
N PHE A 44 -4.45 -0.07 -0.96
CA PHE A 44 -4.44 -1.46 -0.52
C PHE A 44 -3.17 -2.14 -1.00
N VAL A 45 -2.51 -2.87 -0.11
CA VAL A 45 -1.33 -3.68 -0.41
C VAL A 45 -1.64 -5.14 -0.10
N THR A 46 -1.48 -6.01 -1.09
CA THR A 46 -1.67 -7.46 -0.99
C THR A 46 -0.32 -8.15 -1.00
N PHE A 47 -0.05 -8.99 -0.02
CA PHE A 47 1.16 -9.80 0.06
C PHE A 47 0.88 -11.22 -0.43
N ASP A 48 1.90 -11.86 -0.98
CA ASP A 48 1.89 -13.26 -1.43
C ASP A 48 1.79 -14.25 -0.25
N ASP A 49 2.23 -13.81 0.95
CA ASP A 49 2.25 -14.59 2.18
C ASP A 49 1.47 -13.89 3.29
N HIS A 50 0.67 -14.65 4.03
CA HIS A 50 -0.07 -14.19 5.20
C HIS A 50 0.85 -13.76 6.36
N ASP A 51 2.02 -14.38 6.50
CA ASP A 51 3.00 -14.07 7.57
C ASP A 51 3.49 -12.61 7.51
N ALA A 52 3.51 -12.01 6.31
CA ALA A 52 3.95 -10.64 6.13
C ALA A 52 3.03 -9.63 6.82
N VAL A 53 1.72 -9.90 6.84
CA VAL A 53 0.72 -9.01 7.45
C VAL A 53 0.84 -9.02 8.97
N ASP A 54 1.05 -10.19 9.58
CA ASP A 54 1.19 -10.32 11.03
C ASP A 54 2.41 -9.56 11.57
N ARG A 55 3.52 -9.55 10.82
CA ARG A 55 4.73 -8.77 11.17
C ARG A 55 4.51 -7.26 11.15
N ILE A 56 3.60 -6.78 10.29
CA ILE A 56 3.33 -5.35 10.13
C ILE A 56 2.32 -4.86 11.18
N VAL A 57 1.29 -5.65 11.50
CA VAL A 57 0.23 -5.26 12.43
C VAL A 57 0.65 -5.42 13.90
N SER A 58 1.67 -6.24 14.19
CA SER A 58 2.20 -6.46 15.54
C SER A 58 3.18 -5.38 16.03
N LYS A 59 3.33 -4.27 15.30
CA LYS A 59 4.24 -3.16 15.65
C LYS A 59 3.53 -1.96 16.27
#